data_AF-A0A2U1XSQ0-F1
#
_entry.id   AF-A0A2U1XSQ0-F1
#
_cell.length_a   1.000
_cell.length_b   1.000
_cell.length_c   1.000
_cell.angle_alpha   90.00
_cell.angle_beta   90.00
_cell.angle_gamma   90.00
#
_symmetry.space_group_name_H-M   'P 1'
#
loop_
_entity.id
_entity.type
_entity.pdbx_description
1 polymer ?
#
loop_
_entity_poly.entity_id
_entity_poly.type
_entity_poly.pdbx_seq_one_letter_code
_entity_poly.pdbx_strand_id
1 'polypeptide(L)'
;MSGTTLSVLGAAAAAACLFALGGCAQVSQAPDSDYRQALEKALTAGRCDGSAVRELWSAYGRWYGVASSIAGHPMTDEAAALLRQGDRFRILNCPEVARASYQTLIRRFPEDGFAPMREAARASLRSLPAPPPIAGGPVPVRPPAEI
;
A
#
# COMPACT_ATOMS: atom_id res chain seq x y z
N MET A 1 -56.59 1.81 -67.78
CA MET A 1 -57.79 1.78 -66.90
C MET A 1 -57.53 0.79 -65.78
N SER A 2 -57.95 1.15 -64.56
CA SER A 2 -57.79 0.42 -63.28
C SER A 2 -56.36 0.47 -62.71
N GLY A 3 -56.06 1.01 -61.54
CA GLY A 3 -56.84 1.65 -60.48
C GLY A 3 -55.95 1.71 -59.22
N THR A 4 -55.93 2.88 -58.54
CA THR A 4 -56.03 3.09 -57.06
C THR A 4 -55.23 2.13 -56.13
N THR A 5 -54.50 2.53 -55.08
CA THR A 5 -54.52 3.70 -54.18
C THR A 5 -53.48 3.53 -53.05
N LEU A 6 -53.12 4.64 -52.40
CA LEU A 6 -52.72 4.83 -50.97
C LEU A 6 -51.36 4.26 -50.53
N SER A 7 -50.35 5.07 -50.20
CA SER A 7 -50.20 6.03 -49.08
C SER A 7 -49.75 5.40 -47.75
N VAL A 8 -48.55 5.83 -47.34
CA VAL A 8 -48.17 6.31 -45.98
C VAL A 8 -47.60 5.28 -44.98
N LEU A 9 -46.59 5.79 -44.23
CA LEU A 9 -45.80 5.25 -43.11
C LEU A 9 -44.57 4.43 -43.55
N GLY A 10 -43.31 4.83 -43.34
CA GLY A 10 -42.74 5.55 -42.21
C GLY A 10 -42.03 4.55 -41.27
N ALA A 11 -40.73 4.30 -41.49
CA ALA A 11 -39.79 3.72 -40.51
C ALA A 11 -38.37 3.83 -41.11
N ALA A 12 -37.64 4.90 -40.82
CA ALA A 12 -36.69 4.97 -39.71
C ALA A 12 -35.60 3.87 -39.80
N ALA A 13 -34.40 4.31 -40.15
CA ALA A 13 -33.20 3.51 -40.35
C ALA A 13 -32.87 2.63 -39.13
N ALA A 14 -32.78 1.32 -39.36
CA ALA A 14 -32.18 0.37 -38.44
C ALA A 14 -30.78 -0.01 -38.94
N ALA A 15 -29.82 0.90 -38.79
CA ALA A 15 -28.40 0.56 -38.78
C ALA A 15 -27.95 0.57 -37.32
N ALA A 16 -28.16 -0.56 -36.62
CA ALA A 16 -27.82 -0.69 -35.22
C ALA A 16 -26.91 -1.91 -35.00
N CYS A 17 -25.67 -1.57 -34.61
CA CYS A 17 -24.86 -2.26 -33.60
C CYS A 17 -24.31 -3.66 -33.93
N LEU A 18 -23.16 -3.69 -34.62
CA LEU A 18 -22.18 -4.78 -34.55
C LEU A 18 -20.84 -4.27 -33.98
N PHE A 19 -20.85 -3.65 -32.80
CA PHE A 19 -19.66 -3.45 -31.99
C PHE A 19 -20.02 -3.43 -30.51
N ALA A 20 -20.26 -4.61 -29.92
CA ALA A 20 -20.31 -4.77 -28.47
C ALA A 20 -19.88 -6.18 -28.05
N LEU A 21 -18.77 -6.68 -28.62
CA LEU A 21 -17.97 -7.75 -28.01
C LEU A 21 -16.64 -7.18 -27.52
N GLY A 22 -16.70 -5.98 -26.94
CA GLY A 22 -15.65 -5.46 -26.06
C GLY A 22 -15.94 -5.91 -24.64
N GLY A 23 -16.07 -7.23 -24.42
CA GLY A 23 -16.03 -7.80 -23.09
C GLY A 23 -14.63 -7.61 -22.55
N CYS A 24 -14.36 -6.42 -21.98
CA CYS A 24 -13.18 -6.20 -21.18
C CYS A 24 -13.15 -7.31 -20.14
N ALA A 25 -12.20 -8.24 -20.28
CA ALA A 25 -11.69 -8.95 -19.13
C ALA A 25 -11.16 -7.88 -18.18
N GLN A 26 -12.02 -7.35 -17.32
CA GLN A 26 -11.60 -6.53 -16.20
C GLN A 26 -10.86 -7.49 -15.29
N VAL A 27 -9.55 -7.61 -15.54
CA VAL A 27 -8.65 -8.34 -14.66
C VAL A 27 -8.80 -7.64 -13.31
N SER A 28 -9.50 -8.26 -12.37
CA SER A 28 -9.61 -7.75 -11.01
C SER A 28 -8.20 -7.46 -10.53
N GLN A 29 -7.91 -6.18 -10.28
CA GLN A 29 -6.61 -5.79 -9.78
C GLN A 29 -6.37 -6.49 -8.44
N ALA A 30 -5.14 -6.90 -8.20
CA ALA A 30 -4.78 -7.45 -6.90
C ALA A 30 -5.07 -6.40 -5.81
N PRO A 31 -5.57 -6.81 -4.63
CA PRO A 31 -5.95 -5.90 -3.54
C PRO A 31 -4.82 -4.96 -3.07
N ASP A 32 -3.56 -5.34 -3.32
CA ASP A 32 -2.35 -4.61 -2.95
C ASP A 32 -1.81 -3.69 -4.05
N SER A 33 -2.47 -3.61 -5.21
CA SER A 33 -1.96 -2.91 -6.41
C SER A 33 -1.67 -1.43 -6.15
N ASP A 34 -2.59 -0.71 -5.52
CA ASP A 34 -2.40 0.67 -5.06
C ASP A 34 -1.15 0.83 -4.19
N TYR A 35 -0.97 -0.09 -3.25
CA TYR A 35 0.17 -0.09 -2.34
C TYR A 35 1.48 -0.30 -3.10
N ARG A 36 1.53 -1.29 -4.00
CA ARG A 36 2.73 -1.56 -4.82
C ARG A 36 3.10 -0.37 -5.70
N GLN A 37 2.12 0.26 -6.34
CA GLN A 37 2.36 1.44 -7.16
C GLN A 37 2.86 2.63 -6.33
N ALA A 38 2.25 2.87 -5.15
CA ALA A 38 2.69 3.93 -4.26
C ALA A 38 4.10 3.66 -3.69
N LEU A 39 4.43 2.40 -3.42
CA LEU A 39 5.77 1.99 -2.98
C LEU A 39 6.79 2.27 -4.06
N GLU A 40 6.55 1.82 -5.29
CA GLU A 40 7.42 2.09 -6.43
C GLU A 40 7.63 3.59 -6.64
N LYS A 41 6.56 4.38 -6.61
CA LYS A 41 6.64 5.85 -6.72
C LYS A 41 7.49 6.47 -5.61
N ALA A 42 7.32 6.03 -4.36
CA ALA A 42 8.08 6.54 -3.23
C ALA A 42 9.57 6.16 -3.32
N LEU A 43 9.87 4.93 -3.77
CA LEU A 43 11.25 4.48 -4.00
C LEU A 43 11.91 5.24 -5.15
N THR A 44 11.22 5.44 -6.27
CA THR A 44 11.71 6.21 -7.42
C THR A 44 11.92 7.67 -7.10
N ALA A 45 11.07 8.26 -6.26
CA ALA A 45 11.27 9.63 -5.80
C ALA A 45 12.57 9.81 -5.00
N GLY A 46 13.10 8.75 -4.38
CA GLY A 46 14.37 8.75 -3.66
C GLY A 46 14.40 9.65 -2.42
N ARG A 47 13.24 10.13 -1.96
CA ARG A 47 13.10 11.01 -0.79
C ARG A 47 12.58 10.23 0.41
N CYS A 48 13.08 10.57 1.60
CA CYS A 48 12.69 9.95 2.86
C CYS A 48 11.41 10.53 3.48
N ASP A 49 10.78 11.49 2.80
CA ASP A 49 9.61 12.21 3.27
C ASP A 49 8.73 12.70 2.09
N GLY A 50 7.78 13.60 2.39
CA GLY A 50 6.96 14.26 1.38
C GLY A 50 5.70 13.50 1.00
N SER A 51 5.05 13.94 -0.09
CA SER A 51 3.76 13.40 -0.54
C SER A 51 3.83 11.93 -0.94
N ALA A 52 4.89 11.50 -1.63
CA ALA A 52 5.02 10.11 -2.08
C ALA A 52 5.06 9.11 -0.92
N VAL A 53 5.82 9.41 0.14
CA VAL A 53 5.85 8.57 1.36
C VAL A 53 4.50 8.59 2.10
N ARG A 54 3.82 9.75 2.16
CA ARG A 54 2.46 9.83 2.74
C ARG A 54 1.43 9.04 1.93
N GLU A 55 1.51 9.09 0.61
CA GLU A 55 0.64 8.32 -0.29
C GLU A 55 0.88 6.82 -0.13
N LEU A 56 2.14 6.38 -0.03
CA LEU A 56 2.50 4.99 0.29
C LEU A 56 1.83 4.51 1.59
N TRP A 57 1.99 5.27 2.68
CA TRP A 57 1.37 4.91 3.95
C TRP A 57 -0.16 4.91 3.89
N SER A 58 -0.74 5.83 3.13
CA SER A 58 -2.20 5.89 2.92
C SER A 58 -2.69 4.67 2.13
N ALA A 59 -1.97 4.27 1.08
CA ALA A 59 -2.30 3.09 0.28
C ALA A 59 -2.18 1.80 1.11
N TYR A 60 -1.09 1.66 1.89
CA TYR A 60 -0.96 0.54 2.82
C TYR A 60 -2.10 0.52 3.86
N GLY A 61 -2.44 1.69 4.41
CA GLY A 61 -3.52 1.82 5.38
C GLY A 61 -4.89 1.38 4.83
N ARG A 62 -5.22 1.77 3.59
CA ARG A 62 -6.45 1.34 2.91
C ARG A 62 -6.47 -0.17 2.69
N TRP A 63 -5.38 -0.72 2.13
CA TRP A 63 -5.28 -2.16 1.90
C TRP A 63 -5.42 -2.95 3.21
N TYR A 64 -4.66 -2.58 4.25
CA TYR A 64 -4.76 -3.21 5.58
C TYR A 64 -6.18 -3.08 6.17
N GLY A 65 -6.83 -1.92 6.03
CA GLY A 65 -8.18 -1.69 6.54
C GLY A 65 -9.22 -2.60 5.90
N VAL A 66 -9.14 -2.82 4.58
CA VAL A 66 -10.00 -3.78 3.88
C VAL A 66 -9.67 -5.20 4.30
N ALA A 67 -8.39 -5.59 4.25
CA ALA A 67 -7.93 -6.94 4.58
C ALA A 67 -8.33 -7.37 6.00
N SER A 68 -8.10 -6.51 6.99
CA SER A 68 -8.44 -6.77 8.40
C SER A 68 -9.94 -6.85 8.69
N SER A 69 -10.79 -6.38 7.78
CA SER A 69 -12.25 -6.50 7.90
C SER A 69 -12.80 -7.85 7.40
N ILE A 70 -11.98 -8.63 6.68
CA ILE A 70 -12.38 -9.92 6.11
C ILE A 70 -12.09 -11.01 7.14
N ALA A 71 -13.14 -11.65 7.66
CA ALA A 71 -13.02 -12.73 8.63
C ALA A 71 -12.18 -13.89 8.07
N GLY A 72 -11.13 -14.28 8.79
CA GLY A 72 -10.23 -15.38 8.41
C GLY A 72 -9.25 -15.05 7.28
N HIS A 73 -9.17 -13.79 6.83
CA HIS A 73 -8.17 -13.38 5.84
C HIS A 73 -6.75 -13.54 6.41
N PRO A 74 -5.84 -14.28 5.73
CA PRO A 74 -4.47 -14.45 6.19
C PRO A 74 -3.70 -13.15 5.98
N MET A 75 -3.36 -12.48 7.08
CA MET A 75 -2.68 -11.18 7.09
C MET A 75 -1.16 -11.22 6.76
N THR A 76 -0.71 -12.30 6.11
CA THR A 76 0.71 -12.58 5.82
C THR A 76 1.30 -11.61 4.81
N ASP A 77 0.53 -11.24 3.78
CA ASP A 77 1.01 -10.35 2.73
C ASP A 77 1.20 -8.92 3.26
N GLU A 78 0.30 -8.45 4.11
CA GLU A 78 0.35 -7.13 4.74
C GLU A 78 1.52 -7.02 5.73
N ALA A 79 1.80 -8.10 6.48
CA ALA A 79 2.96 -8.17 7.37
C ALA A 79 4.26 -8.18 6.58
N ALA A 80 4.36 -9.04 5.56
CA ALA A 80 5.55 -9.16 4.72
C ALA A 80 5.80 -7.88 3.91
N ALA A 81 4.75 -7.17 3.51
CA ALA A 81 4.83 -5.88 2.84
C ALA A 81 5.55 -4.82 3.69
N LEU A 82 5.22 -4.72 4.99
CA LEU A 82 5.91 -3.78 5.89
C LEU A 82 7.38 -4.13 6.10
N LEU A 83 7.71 -5.42 6.21
CA LEU A 83 9.10 -5.85 6.35
C LEU A 83 9.90 -5.43 5.11
N ARG A 84 9.40 -5.76 3.91
CA ARG A 84 10.01 -5.38 2.64
C ARG A 84 10.10 -3.87 2.46
N GLN A 85 9.04 -3.12 2.81
CA GLN A 85 9.04 -1.66 2.77
C GLN A 85 10.16 -1.11 3.65
N GLY A 86 10.26 -1.59 4.90
CA GLY A 86 11.30 -1.19 5.83
C GLY A 86 12.70 -1.45 5.26
N ASP A 87 12.92 -2.64 4.71
CA ASP A 87 14.21 -3.02 4.11
C ASP A 87 14.59 -2.13 2.92
N ARG A 88 13.63 -1.81 2.04
CA ARG A 88 13.88 -0.92 0.90
C ARG A 88 14.25 0.49 1.34
N PHE A 89 13.54 1.06 2.31
CA PHE A 89 13.90 2.40 2.83
C PHE A 89 15.18 2.40 3.65
N ARG A 90 15.52 1.30 4.32
CA ARG A 90 16.82 1.14 4.97
C ARG A 90 17.96 1.18 3.94
N ILE A 91 17.82 0.47 2.82
CA ILE A 91 18.80 0.48 1.73
C ILE A 91 18.97 1.88 1.12
N LEU A 92 17.88 2.65 1.01
CA LEU A 92 17.90 4.04 0.54
C LEU A 92 18.39 5.07 1.58
N ASN A 93 18.90 4.61 2.73
CA ASN A 93 19.31 5.48 3.83
C ASN A 93 18.21 6.43 4.33
N CYS A 94 16.97 5.92 4.37
CA CYS A 94 15.79 6.58 4.94
C CYS A 94 15.38 5.91 6.27
N PRO A 95 16.18 6.08 7.34
CA PRO A 95 16.02 5.32 8.58
C PRO A 95 14.70 5.59 9.29
N GLU A 96 14.12 6.78 9.19
CA GLU A 96 12.83 7.10 9.82
C GLU A 96 11.67 6.30 9.20
N VAL A 97 11.63 6.22 7.86
CA VAL A 97 10.59 5.45 7.15
C VAL A 97 10.79 3.95 7.39
N ALA A 98 12.04 3.49 7.39
CA ALA A 98 12.38 2.11 7.72
C ALA A 98 11.91 1.75 9.14
N ARG A 99 12.24 2.59 10.13
CA ARG A 99 11.83 2.44 11.53
C ARG A 99 10.31 2.37 11.67
N ALA A 100 9.59 3.30 11.04
CA ALA A 100 8.13 3.33 11.08
C ALA A 100 7.51 2.04 10.49
N SER A 101 8.11 1.49 9.43
CA SER A 101 7.69 0.22 8.81
C SER A 101 7.84 -0.96 9.77
N TYR A 102 9.03 -1.15 10.34
CA TYR A 102 9.28 -2.24 11.28
C TYR A 102 8.47 -2.12 12.58
N GLN A 103 8.33 -0.91 13.13
CA GLN A 103 7.51 -0.68 14.33
C GLN A 103 6.03 -0.95 14.05
N THR A 104 5.53 -0.58 12.86
CA THR A 104 4.15 -0.87 12.47
C THR A 104 3.93 -2.37 12.33
N LEU A 105 4.90 -3.12 11.79
CA LEU A 105 4.84 -4.57 11.72
C LEU A 105 4.74 -5.19 13.12
N ILE A 106 5.65 -4.80 14.02
CA ILE A 106 5.68 -5.34 15.39
C ILE A 106 4.38 -5.05 16.15
N ARG A 107 3.80 -3.86 15.95
CA ARG A 107 2.58 -3.43 16.65
C ARG A 107 1.30 -4.05 16.07
N ARG A 108 1.18 -4.17 14.75
CA ARG A 108 -0.07 -4.59 14.08
C ARG A 108 -0.23 -6.09 13.95
N PHE A 109 0.85 -6.87 14.08
CA PHE A 109 0.84 -8.31 13.90
C PHE A 109 1.45 -9.00 15.14
N PRO A 110 0.80 -8.93 16.31
CA PRO A 110 1.33 -9.49 17.56
C PRO A 110 1.24 -11.02 17.65
N GLU A 111 0.46 -11.68 16.81
CA GLU A 111 0.15 -13.11 16.87
C GLU A 111 1.37 -13.98 16.59
N ASP A 112 1.51 -15.14 17.24
CA ASP A 112 2.71 -15.99 17.13
C ASP A 112 3.04 -16.43 15.70
N GLY A 113 2.03 -16.55 14.83
CA GLY A 113 2.24 -16.83 13.40
C GLY A 113 3.13 -15.80 12.69
N PHE A 114 3.24 -14.58 13.21
CA PHE A 114 4.09 -13.51 12.69
C PHE A 114 5.41 -13.35 13.46
N ALA A 115 5.71 -14.21 14.43
CA ALA A 115 6.93 -14.10 15.25
C ALA A 115 8.22 -14.02 14.42
N PRO A 116 8.45 -14.84 13.37
CA PRO A 116 9.65 -14.72 12.54
C PRO A 116 9.81 -13.33 11.89
N MET A 117 8.71 -12.74 11.40
CA MET A 117 8.72 -11.41 10.80
C MET A 117 8.94 -10.30 11.84
N ARG A 118 8.36 -10.43 13.05
CA ARG A 118 8.62 -9.50 14.15
C ARG A 118 10.08 -9.52 14.57
N GLU A 119 10.69 -10.71 14.68
CA GLU A 119 12.09 -10.83 15.06
C GLU A 119 13.03 -10.28 13.98
N ALA A 120 12.72 -10.51 12.70
CA ALA A 120 13.43 -9.85 11.59
C ALA A 120 13.31 -8.32 11.68
N ALA A 121 12.10 -7.80 11.93
CA ALA A 121 11.87 -6.37 12.09
C ALA A 121 12.63 -5.78 13.30
N ARG A 122 12.68 -6.48 14.44
CA ARG A 122 13.46 -6.08 15.62
C ARG A 122 14.95 -6.08 15.33
N ALA A 123 15.46 -7.08 14.62
CA ALA A 123 16.86 -7.15 14.22
C ALA A 123 17.21 -5.96 13.31
N SER A 124 16.38 -5.68 12.30
CA SER A 124 16.58 -4.53 11.42
C SER A 124 16.49 -3.21 12.19
N LEU A 125 15.56 -3.05 13.14
CA LEU A 125 15.47 -1.85 13.98
C LEU A 125 16.75 -1.58 14.78
N ARG A 126 17.38 -2.62 15.34
CA ARG A 126 18.65 -2.49 16.07
C ARG A 126 19.81 -2.05 15.18
N SER A 127 19.72 -2.29 13.87
CA SER A 127 20.73 -1.87 12.89
C SER A 127 20.56 -0.42 12.40
N LEU A 128 19.41 0.20 12.66
CA LEU A 128 19.18 1.59 12.24
C LEU A 128 19.95 2.56 13.15
N PRO A 129 20.40 3.72 12.63
CA PRO A 129 20.94 4.77 13.47
C PRO A 129 19.94 5.17 14.55
N ALA A 130 20.41 5.67 15.69
CA ALA A 130 19.51 6.19 16.71
C ALA A 130 18.67 7.35 16.12
N PRO A 131 17.37 7.46 16.46
CA PRO A 131 16.59 8.63 16.07
C PRO A 131 17.26 9.89 16.65
N PRO A 132 17.20 11.02 15.93
CA PRO A 132 17.76 12.26 16.45
C PRO A 132 17.10 12.59 17.80
N PRO A 133 17.87 13.12 18.78
CA PRO A 133 17.30 13.53 20.04
C PRO A 133 16.20 14.56 19.78
N ILE A 134 15.03 14.35 20.38
CA ILE A 134 13.93 15.31 20.32
C ILE A 134 14.44 16.58 20.99
N ALA A 135 14.52 17.68 20.25
CA ALA A 135 14.92 18.97 20.79
C ALA A 135 14.00 19.34 21.97
N GLY A 136 14.58 19.41 23.18
CA GLY A 136 13.84 19.68 24.42
C GLY A 136 13.51 18.45 25.29
N GLY A 137 13.93 17.24 24.90
CA GLY A 137 13.86 16.08 25.78
C GLY A 137 14.87 16.17 26.94
N PRO A 138 14.57 15.61 28.12
CA PRO A 138 15.53 15.56 29.22
C PRO A 138 16.80 14.85 28.75
N VAL A 139 17.94 15.55 28.82
CA VAL A 139 19.25 14.96 28.55
C VAL A 139 19.46 13.82 29.55
N PRO A 140 19.75 12.59 29.11
CA PRO A 140 20.09 11.51 30.02
C PRO A 140 21.34 11.90 30.79
N VAL A 141 21.19 12.29 32.06
CA VAL A 141 22.32 12.52 32.95
C VAL A 141 22.91 11.15 33.27
N ARG A 142 24.08 10.86 32.71
CA ARG A 142 24.85 9.66 33.09
C ARG A 142 25.24 9.82 34.57
N PRO A 143 24.87 8.89 35.47
CA PRO A 143 25.29 8.97 36.86
C PRO A 143 26.83 8.93 36.93
N PRO A 144 27.44 9.65 37.88
CA PRO A 144 28.88 9.61 38.07
C PRO A 144 29.32 8.17 38.35
N ALA A 145 30.41 7.76 37.71
CA ALA A 145 31.02 6.46 37.98
C ALA A 145 31.44 6.44 39.45
N GLU A 146 30.89 5.51 40.23
CA GLU A 146 31.42 5.19 41.55
C GLU A 146 32.83 4.62 41.38
N ILE A 147 33.79 5.23 42.09
CA ILE A 147 35.20 4.84 42.16
C ILE A 147 35.35 3.90 43.37
#